data_AF-A0A1M7HV17-F1
#
_entry.id   AF-A0A1M7HV17-F1
#
_cell.length_a   1.000
_cell.length_b   1.000
_cell.length_c   1.000
_cell.angle_alpha   90.00
_cell.angle_beta   90.00
_cell.angle_gamma   90.00
#
_symmetry.space_group_name_H-M   'P 1'
#
loop_
_entity.id
_entity.type
_entity.pdbx_description
1 polymer ?
#
loop_
_entity_poly.entity_id
_entity_poly.type
_entity_poly.pdbx_seq_one_letter_code
_entity_poly.pdbx_strand_id
1 'polypeptide(L)'
;MKTLIPILLLALTAGAGVAQAAETPSALTPLPRTPLHTSDCIDTSQINEWHIVDARTAIVRTGPKRYLVKLQSECPRLGMSPPGLIFRPNRSNAVVNQGRICGEVGETVRSRNQPPCPIESVSKIDKPRFDELSAHAMRHGSGADQPTTMPAH
;
A
#
# COMPACT_ATOMS: atom_id res chain seq x y z
N MET A 1 -70.33 -1.24 -30.65
CA MET A 1 -70.18 -2.59 -30.04
C MET A 1 -70.20 -3.66 -31.13
N LYS A 2 -69.04 -4.12 -31.61
CA LYS A 2 -68.77 -5.51 -32.05
C LYS A 2 -67.29 -5.60 -32.46
N THR A 3 -66.64 -6.62 -31.93
CA THR A 3 -65.24 -7.07 -32.01
C THR A 3 -64.72 -7.30 -33.42
N LEU A 4 -63.41 -7.06 -33.63
CA LEU A 4 -62.48 -8.00 -34.31
C LEU A 4 -61.03 -7.73 -33.86
N ILE A 5 -60.40 -8.75 -33.28
CA ILE A 5 -58.97 -8.84 -32.96
C ILE A 5 -58.29 -9.57 -34.11
N PRO A 6 -57.18 -9.06 -34.68
CA PRO A 6 -56.22 -9.88 -35.40
C PRO A 6 -54.99 -10.12 -34.51
N ILE A 7 -54.79 -11.40 -34.22
CA ILE A 7 -53.60 -11.97 -33.61
C ILE A 7 -52.46 -11.80 -34.61
N LEU A 8 -51.38 -11.11 -34.23
CA LEU A 8 -50.11 -11.12 -34.96
C LEU A 8 -49.05 -11.80 -34.09
N LEU A 9 -48.77 -13.06 -34.39
CA LEU A 9 -47.58 -13.75 -33.90
C LEU A 9 -46.35 -13.15 -34.59
N LEU A 10 -45.43 -12.57 -33.82
CA LEU A 10 -44.04 -12.43 -34.23
C LEU A 10 -43.16 -13.34 -33.37
N ALA A 11 -42.52 -14.27 -34.03
CA ALA A 11 -41.57 -15.21 -33.49
C ALA A 11 -40.13 -14.71 -33.71
N LEU A 12 -39.27 -15.02 -32.74
CA LEU A 12 -37.79 -15.07 -32.76
C LEU A 12 -37.02 -13.76 -33.02
N THR A 13 -36.18 -13.38 -32.07
CA THR A 13 -34.72 -13.32 -32.29
C THR A 13 -33.97 -13.39 -30.96
N ALA A 14 -32.88 -14.16 -30.98
CA ALA A 14 -31.98 -14.40 -29.87
C ALA A 14 -31.25 -13.11 -29.44
N GLY A 15 -31.08 -12.92 -28.13
CA GLY A 15 -30.33 -11.79 -27.57
C GLY A 15 -29.61 -12.19 -26.29
N ALA A 16 -28.34 -12.55 -26.45
CA ALA A 16 -27.25 -12.59 -25.47
C ALA A 16 -27.61 -12.74 -23.98
N GLY A 17 -27.30 -13.91 -23.43
CA GLY A 17 -27.13 -14.08 -22.00
C GLY A 17 -26.07 -13.12 -21.49
N VAL A 18 -26.47 -12.17 -20.65
CA VAL A 18 -25.57 -11.48 -19.74
C VAL A 18 -25.17 -12.47 -18.67
N ALA A 19 -24.11 -13.22 -18.93
CA ALA A 19 -23.32 -13.83 -17.88
C ALA A 19 -22.78 -12.68 -17.04
N GLN A 20 -23.45 -12.37 -15.93
CA GLN A 20 -22.84 -11.60 -14.87
C GLN A 20 -21.69 -12.46 -14.36
N ALA A 21 -20.47 -12.13 -14.81
CA ALA A 21 -19.27 -12.57 -14.15
C ALA A 21 -19.39 -12.08 -12.70
N ALA A 22 -19.78 -12.99 -11.82
CA ALA A 22 -19.63 -12.78 -10.40
C ALA A 22 -18.12 -12.64 -10.16
N GLU A 23 -17.63 -11.40 -10.14
CA GLU A 23 -16.35 -11.07 -9.52
C GLU A 23 -16.43 -11.63 -8.12
N THR A 24 -15.86 -12.81 -7.94
CA THR A 24 -15.66 -13.40 -6.63
C THR A 24 -14.75 -12.40 -5.94
N PRO A 25 -15.18 -11.71 -4.87
CA PRO A 25 -14.26 -10.90 -4.11
C PRO A 25 -13.23 -11.91 -3.64
N SER A 26 -12.00 -11.80 -4.15
CA SER A 26 -10.91 -12.59 -3.64
C SER A 26 -10.79 -12.17 -2.19
N ALA A 27 -11.41 -12.93 -1.30
CA ALA A 27 -11.30 -12.77 0.13
C ALA A 27 -9.86 -13.17 0.45
N LEU A 28 -8.95 -12.24 0.20
CA LEU A 28 -7.60 -12.24 0.71
C LEU A 28 -7.78 -12.38 2.22
N THR A 29 -7.68 -13.61 2.70
CA THR A 29 -7.63 -13.89 4.12
C THR A 29 -6.48 -13.03 4.64
N PRO A 30 -6.71 -12.08 5.56
CA PRO A 30 -5.65 -11.20 6.02
C PRO A 30 -4.51 -12.10 6.50
N LEU A 31 -3.36 -12.02 5.83
CA LEU A 31 -2.18 -12.77 6.26
C LEU A 31 -1.94 -12.39 7.73
N PRO A 32 -1.60 -13.35 8.62
CA PRO A 32 -1.30 -13.03 10.00
C PRO A 32 -0.26 -11.90 10.05
N ARG A 33 -0.69 -10.74 10.55
CA ARG A 33 0.20 -9.60 10.75
C ARG A 33 1.04 -9.91 11.97
N THR A 34 2.27 -10.32 11.74
CA THR A 34 3.27 -10.43 12.81
C THR A 34 4.19 -9.23 12.68
N PRO A 35 4.05 -8.22 13.56
CA PRO A 35 4.99 -7.11 13.61
C PRO A 35 6.41 -7.62 13.83
N LEU A 36 7.38 -6.88 13.30
CA LEU A 36 8.79 -7.12 13.58
C LEU A 36 9.08 -6.92 15.06
N HIS A 37 10.04 -7.68 15.59
CA HIS A 37 10.64 -7.37 16.88
C HIS A 37 11.23 -5.96 16.87
N THR A 38 11.15 -5.25 17.99
CA THR A 38 11.58 -3.85 18.12
C THR A 38 13.00 -3.56 17.62
N SER A 39 13.95 -4.49 17.79
CA SER A 39 15.33 -4.38 17.31
C SER A 39 15.46 -4.41 15.78
N ASP A 40 14.45 -4.94 15.09
CA ASP A 40 14.39 -5.10 13.65
C ASP A 40 13.55 -4.06 12.93
N CYS A 41 12.76 -3.26 13.66
CA CYS A 41 11.90 -2.23 13.08
C CYS A 41 12.68 -1.16 12.29
N ILE A 42 11.98 -0.51 11.37
CA ILE A 42 12.53 0.58 10.56
C ILE A 42 12.81 1.77 11.48
N ASP A 43 14.08 2.13 11.58
CA ASP A 43 14.51 3.39 12.14
C ASP A 43 14.37 4.48 11.07
N THR A 44 13.33 5.31 11.21
CA THR A 44 12.95 6.31 10.21
C THR A 44 13.97 7.45 10.11
N SER A 45 14.78 7.67 11.15
CA SER A 45 15.87 8.64 11.15
C SER A 45 17.08 8.20 10.30
N GLN A 46 17.15 6.89 9.99
CA GLN A 46 18.27 6.27 9.28
C GLN A 46 17.90 5.90 7.83
N ILE A 47 16.74 6.34 7.34
CA ILE A 47 16.33 6.08 5.95
C ILE A 47 17.30 6.80 5.01
N ASN A 48 18.08 6.03 4.27
CA ASN A 48 19.03 6.55 3.30
C ASN A 48 18.59 6.36 1.85
N GLU A 49 17.61 5.49 1.61
CA GLU A 49 17.06 5.22 0.28
C GLU A 49 15.63 4.69 0.40
N TRP A 50 14.76 5.11 -0.51
CA TRP A 50 13.38 4.65 -0.56
C TRP A 50 12.88 4.55 -2.00
N HIS A 51 11.98 3.61 -2.24
CA HIS A 51 11.34 3.41 -3.54
C HIS A 51 9.87 3.08 -3.37
N ILE A 52 9.04 3.58 -4.29
CA ILE A 52 7.65 3.19 -4.47
C ILE A 52 7.61 2.27 -5.68
N VAL A 53 7.40 0.98 -5.42
CA VAL A 53 7.37 -0.07 -6.45
C VAL A 53 6.04 -0.02 -7.20
N ASP A 54 4.94 0.11 -6.47
CA ASP A 54 3.59 0.22 -7.00
C ASP A 54 2.68 0.99 -6.03
N ALA A 55 1.38 1.07 -6.31
CA ALA A 55 0.42 1.80 -5.47
C ALA A 55 0.27 1.25 -4.04
N ARG A 56 0.72 0.02 -3.76
CA ARG A 56 0.60 -0.68 -2.46
C ARG A 56 1.93 -1.11 -1.88
N THR A 57 3.04 -0.87 -2.57
CA THR A 57 4.34 -1.40 -2.22
C THR A 57 5.40 -0.31 -2.19
N ALA A 58 6.03 -0.15 -1.04
CA ALA A 58 7.24 0.63 -0.89
C ALA A 58 8.38 -0.27 -0.37
N ILE A 59 9.61 0.11 -0.69
CA ILE A 59 10.80 -0.47 -0.06
C ILE A 59 11.65 0.66 0.50
N VAL A 60 12.28 0.40 1.64
CA VAL A 60 13.16 1.36 2.31
C VAL A 60 14.44 0.68 2.76
N ARG A 61 15.53 1.43 2.72
CA ARG A 61 16.82 1.03 3.26
C ARG A 61 17.17 1.90 4.45
N THR A 62 17.69 1.27 5.50
CA THR A 62 18.28 1.94 6.65
C THR A 62 19.65 1.31 6.93
N GLY A 63 20.71 1.97 6.45
CA GLY A 63 22.07 1.42 6.50
C GLY A 63 22.16 0.06 5.78
N PRO A 64 22.50 -1.05 6.48
CA PRO A 64 22.56 -2.39 5.89
C PRO A 64 21.19 -3.07 5.78
N LYS A 65 20.18 -2.61 6.54
CA LYS A 65 18.86 -3.25 6.60
C LYS A 65 17.98 -2.76 5.45
N ARG A 66 17.18 -3.66 4.90
CA ARG A 66 16.28 -3.41 3.77
C ARG A 66 14.90 -3.97 4.11
N TYR A 67 13.88 -3.23 3.73
CA TYR A 67 12.53 -3.52 4.14
C TYR A 67 11.57 -3.46 2.97
N LEU A 68 10.60 -4.37 2.99
CA LEU A 68 9.38 -4.31 2.21
C LEU A 68 8.26 -3.77 3.09
N VAL A 69 7.58 -2.75 2.61
CA VAL A 69 6.43 -2.13 3.25
C VAL A 69 5.21 -2.31 2.35
N LYS A 70 4.22 -3.05 2.83
CA LYS A 70 2.93 -3.22 2.15
C LYS A 70 1.88 -2.30 2.75
N LEU A 71 1.04 -1.72 1.91
CA LEU A 71 -0.02 -0.78 2.28
C LEU A 71 -1.39 -1.44 2.19
N GLN A 72 -2.27 -1.14 3.14
CA GLN A 72 -3.61 -1.74 3.21
C GLN A 72 -4.50 -1.31 2.03
N SER A 73 -4.28 -0.11 1.49
CA SER A 73 -5.03 0.46 0.37
C SER A 73 -4.10 1.01 -0.70
N GLU A 74 -4.62 1.21 -1.90
CA GLU A 74 -3.87 1.88 -2.97
C GLU A 74 -3.58 3.34 -2.61
N CYS A 75 -2.32 3.71 -2.79
CA CYS A 75 -1.75 5.00 -2.48
C CYS A 75 -0.97 5.55 -3.68
N PRO A 76 -1.66 5.83 -4.81
CA PRO A 76 -0.99 6.22 -6.06
C PRO A 76 -0.21 7.54 -5.95
N ARG A 77 -0.53 8.37 -4.95
CA ARG A 77 0.11 9.66 -4.69
C ARG A 77 1.31 9.59 -3.74
N LEU A 78 1.62 8.42 -3.19
CA LEU A 78 2.79 8.26 -2.32
C LEU A 78 4.09 8.49 -3.10
N GLY A 79 5.03 9.21 -2.47
CA GLY A 79 6.29 9.62 -3.09
C GLY A 79 6.16 10.77 -4.11
N MET A 80 4.98 11.37 -4.30
CA MET A 80 4.83 12.57 -5.14
C MET A 80 5.45 13.81 -4.49
N SER A 81 5.89 14.75 -5.32
CA SER A 81 6.55 15.99 -4.91
C SER A 81 5.73 16.79 -3.86
N PRO A 82 6.38 17.36 -2.82
CA PRO A 82 7.80 17.24 -2.48
C PRO A 82 8.20 15.80 -2.07
N PRO A 83 9.39 15.32 -2.49
CA PRO A 83 9.83 13.95 -2.23
C PRO A 83 9.99 13.67 -0.73
N GLY A 84 10.02 12.39 -0.37
CA GLY A 84 10.19 11.92 1.01
C GLY A 84 9.00 11.11 1.53
N LEU A 85 9.30 10.26 2.53
CA LEU A 85 8.34 9.37 3.18
C LEU A 85 8.28 9.67 4.67
N ILE A 86 7.19 10.25 5.11
CA ILE A 86 6.91 10.53 6.51
C ILE A 86 6.18 9.33 7.10
N PHE A 87 6.92 8.50 7.83
CA PHE A 87 6.33 7.42 8.59
C PHE A 87 5.80 7.92 9.94
N ARG A 88 4.69 7.36 10.39
CA ARG A 88 4.15 7.60 11.74
C ARG A 88 3.92 6.27 12.46
N PRO A 89 4.50 6.11 13.66
CA PRO A 89 4.29 4.92 14.47
C PRO A 89 2.87 4.88 15.03
N ASN A 90 2.41 3.69 15.43
CA ASN A 90 1.22 3.54 16.26
C ASN A 90 1.47 4.21 17.62
N ARG A 91 0.57 5.09 18.07
CA ARG A 91 0.68 5.79 19.36
C ARG A 91 0.77 4.83 20.54
N SER A 92 0.03 3.72 20.52
CA SER A 92 -0.02 2.77 21.64
C SER A 92 1.34 2.11 21.91
N ASN A 93 2.15 1.90 20.87
CA ASN A 93 3.46 1.25 20.97
C ASN A 93 4.62 2.20 20.68
N ALA A 94 4.36 3.50 20.49
CA ALA A 94 5.40 4.47 20.10
C ALA A 94 6.53 4.55 21.14
N VAL A 95 6.21 4.42 22.44
CA VAL A 95 7.21 4.40 23.52
C VAL A 95 8.05 3.14 23.48
N VAL A 96 7.41 1.97 23.33
CA VAL A 96 8.08 0.66 23.31
C VAL A 96 9.00 0.54 22.10
N ASN A 97 8.50 0.98 20.93
CA ASN A 97 9.23 0.90 19.68
C ASN A 97 10.12 2.12 19.40
N GLN A 98 10.23 3.07 20.34
CA GLN A 98 11.04 4.29 20.20
C GLN A 98 10.72 5.07 18.91
N GLY A 99 9.44 5.11 18.53
CA GLY A 99 8.97 5.76 17.31
C GLY A 99 9.30 5.04 15.99
N ARG A 100 9.87 3.83 16.03
CA ARG A 100 10.16 2.99 14.87
C ARG A 100 8.91 2.35 14.28
N ILE A 101 9.02 1.90 13.03
CA ILE A 101 7.91 1.27 12.28
C ILE A 101 8.13 -0.24 12.22
N CYS A 102 7.20 -0.99 12.77
CA CYS A 102 7.33 -2.43 12.98
C CYS A 102 6.33 -3.27 12.15
N GLY A 103 5.42 -2.64 11.41
CA GLY A 103 4.29 -3.32 10.78
C GLY A 103 3.09 -3.49 11.72
N GLU A 104 2.96 -2.60 12.71
CA GLU A 104 1.88 -2.60 13.69
C GLU A 104 0.59 -2.00 13.12
N VAL A 105 -0.55 -2.41 13.67
CA VAL A 105 -1.84 -1.79 13.33
C VAL A 105 -1.81 -0.31 13.73
N GLY A 106 -2.26 0.56 12.84
CA GLY A 106 -2.31 2.01 13.07
C GLY A 106 -1.03 2.76 12.66
N GLU A 107 0.01 2.06 12.21
CA GLU A 107 1.15 2.69 11.55
C GLU A 107 0.76 3.22 10.16
N THR A 108 1.36 4.34 9.77
CA THR A 108 1.07 4.97 8.48
C THR A 108 2.33 5.52 7.82
N VAL A 109 2.28 5.70 6.51
CA VAL A 109 3.27 6.43 5.73
C VAL A 109 2.58 7.49 4.88
N ARG A 110 3.18 8.66 4.71
CA ARG A 110 2.65 9.72 3.85
C ARG A 110 3.76 10.49 3.15
N SER A 111 3.40 11.19 2.09
CA SER A 111 4.21 12.31 1.58
C SER A 111 3.70 13.62 2.17
N ARG A 112 4.51 14.69 2.10
CA ARG A 112 4.26 15.95 2.84
C ARG A 112 2.85 16.51 2.67
N ASN A 113 2.33 16.46 1.44
CA ASN A 113 1.03 17.04 1.05
C ASN A 113 -0.03 15.97 0.72
N GLN A 114 0.17 14.74 1.19
CA GLN A 114 -0.72 13.62 0.89
C GLN A 114 -1.35 13.05 2.18
N PRO A 115 -2.56 12.48 2.08
CA PRO A 115 -3.15 11.78 3.21
C PRO A 115 -2.29 10.57 3.63
N PRO A 116 -2.37 10.15 4.90
CA PRO A 116 -1.65 8.98 5.37
C PRO A 116 -2.20 7.68 4.76
N CYS A 117 -1.27 6.83 4.35
CA CYS A 117 -1.50 5.48 3.86
C CYS A 117 -1.30 4.49 5.01
N PRO A 118 -2.31 3.68 5.35
CA PRO A 118 -2.18 2.67 6.38
C PRO A 118 -1.20 1.58 5.96
N ILE A 119 -0.25 1.27 6.85
CA ILE A 119 0.69 0.16 6.64
C ILE A 119 -0.03 -1.14 6.98
N GLU A 120 0.07 -2.11 6.08
CA GLU A 120 -0.42 -3.46 6.28
C GLU A 120 0.63 -4.31 6.99
N SER A 121 1.85 -4.32 6.46
CA SER A 121 2.95 -5.09 7.02
C SER A 121 4.30 -4.48 6.68
N VAL A 122 5.29 -4.82 7.50
CA VAL A 122 6.71 -4.53 7.27
C VAL A 122 7.48 -5.83 7.43
N SER A 123 8.33 -6.14 6.47
CA SER A 123 9.23 -7.30 6.53
C SER A 123 10.63 -6.93 6.09
N LYS A 124 11.64 -7.63 6.62
CA LYS A 124 13.02 -7.52 6.12
C LYS A 124 13.13 -8.27 4.79
N ILE A 125 13.86 -7.68 3.85
CA ILE A 125 14.25 -8.32 2.59
C ILE A 125 15.76 -8.27 2.45
N ASP A 126 16.31 -9.15 1.62
CA ASP A 126 17.74 -9.16 1.34
C ASP A 126 18.11 -8.13 0.24
N LYS A 127 19.41 -8.03 -0.05
CA LYS A 127 19.92 -7.10 -1.07
C LYS A 127 19.43 -7.45 -2.48
N PRO A 128 19.54 -8.70 -2.96
CA PRO A 128 19.05 -9.06 -4.29
C PRO A 128 17.58 -8.69 -4.50
N ARG A 129 16.72 -9.00 -3.52
CA ARG A 129 15.29 -8.69 -3.64
C ARG A 129 15.01 -7.19 -3.63
N PHE A 130 15.74 -6.43 -2.82
CA PHE A 130 15.62 -4.97 -2.83
C PHE A 130 16.05 -4.39 -4.16
N ASP A 131 17.21 -4.80 -4.69
CA ASP A 131 17.73 -4.28 -5.95
C ASP A 131 16.78 -4.60 -7.13
N GLU A 132 16.20 -5.80 -7.15
CA GLU A 132 15.17 -6.21 -8.11
C GLU A 132 13.94 -5.28 -8.06
N LEU A 133 13.39 -5.06 -6.87
CA LEU A 133 12.22 -4.21 -6.68
C LEU A 133 12.52 -2.74 -6.98
N SER A 134 13.71 -2.25 -6.62
CA SER A 134 14.19 -0.91 -6.91
C SER A 134 14.31 -0.65 -8.41
N ALA A 135 14.73 -1.65 -9.20
CA ALA A 135 14.86 -1.50 -10.66
C ALA A 135 13.51 -1.25 -11.35
N HIS A 136 12.41 -1.66 -10.73
CA HIS A 136 11.05 -1.48 -11.24
C HIS A 136 10.28 -0.36 -10.52
N ALA A 137 10.96 0.44 -9.70
CA ALA A 137 10.31 1.48 -8.93
C ALA A 137 9.72 2.58 -9.81
N MET A 138 8.45 2.90 -9.59
CA MET A 138 7.78 4.04 -10.22
C MET A 138 8.35 5.38 -9.74
N ARG A 139 8.81 5.42 -8.48
CA ARG A 139 9.40 6.60 -7.85
C ARG A 139 10.46 6.15 -6.86
N HIS A 140 11.46 7.00 -6.66
CA HIS A 140 12.51 6.75 -5.70
C HIS A 140 13.03 8.07 -5.14
N GLY A 141 13.78 7.96 -4.05
CA GLY A 141 14.51 9.08 -3.48
C GLY A 141 15.54 8.61 -2.47
N SER A 142 16.26 9.58 -1.95
CA SER A 142 17.37 9.39 -1.04
C SER A 142 16.98 9.82 0.38
N GLY A 143 17.89 9.56 1.33
CA GLY A 143 17.79 10.12 2.68
C GLY A 143 17.82 11.65 2.71
N ALA A 144 18.39 12.32 1.70
CA ALA A 144 18.38 13.78 1.62
C ALA A 144 16.97 14.35 1.38
N ASP A 145 16.07 13.53 0.82
CA ASP A 145 14.67 13.89 0.62
C ASP A 145 13.82 13.67 1.88
N GLN A 146 14.37 13.01 2.91
CA GLN A 146 13.64 12.74 4.13
C GLN A 146 13.45 14.02 4.95
N PRO A 147 12.33 14.15 5.68
CA PRO A 147 12.13 15.28 6.57
C PRO A 147 13.27 15.36 7.60
N THR A 148 13.96 16.50 7.63
CA THR A 148 15.05 16.77 8.59
C THR A 148 14.56 16.95 10.03
N THR A 149 13.27 17.24 10.20
CA THR A 149 12.61 17.31 11.50
C THR A 149 11.61 16.17 11.60
N MET A 150 11.81 15.28 12.56
CA MET A 150 10.82 14.26 12.90
C MET A 150 9.49 14.97 13.20
N PRO A 151 8.35 14.52 12.62
CA PRO A 151 7.06 15.07 12.99
C PRO A 151 6.85 14.91 14.49
N ALA A 152 6.41 15.97 15.17
CA ALA A 152 5.97 15.86 16.56
C ALA A 152 4.91 14.75 16.68
N HIS A 153 5.11 13.85 17.63
CA HIS A 153 4.27 12.67 17.84
C HIS A 153 2.86 13.04 18.31
#